data_AF-A0A9X1XJK6-F1
#
_entry.id   AF-A0A9X1XJK6-F1
#
_cell.length_a   1.000
_cell.length_b   1.000
_cell.length_c   1.000
_cell.angle_alpha   90.00
_cell.angle_beta   90.00
_cell.angle_gamma   90.00
#
_symmetry.space_group_name_H-M   'P 1'
#
loop_
_entity.id
_entity.type
_entity.pdbx_description
1 polymer ?
#
loop_
_entity_poly.entity_id
_entity_poly.type
_entity_poly.pdbx_seq_one_letter_code
_entity_poly.pdbx_strand_id
1 'polypeptide(L)'
;MARVTVQDAVEKVGNRFDLVLISARRARQMQTGGKDSLVPEENDKPTVIALREIEEGLITKDVLDARERQEQQEQEAAELAAVSSIAHTR
;
A
#
# COMPACT_ATOMS: atom_id res chain seq x y z
N MET A 1 6.56 -15.42 10.82
CA MET A 1 6.00 -16.78 11.00
C MET A 1 5.80 -17.47 9.63
N ALA A 2 5.54 -18.79 9.57
CA ALA A 2 5.21 -19.46 8.31
C ALA A 2 3.70 -19.58 8.17
N ARG A 3 3.13 -18.91 7.15
CA ARG A 3 1.71 -19.02 6.80
C ARG A 3 1.49 -20.29 5.98
N VAL A 4 0.53 -21.12 6.37
CA VAL A 4 0.30 -22.44 5.74
C VAL A 4 -0.64 -22.33 4.53
N THR A 5 -1.62 -21.43 4.55
CA THR A 5 -2.63 -21.28 3.48
C THR A 5 -2.89 -19.81 3.14
N VAL A 6 -3.29 -19.54 1.90
CA VAL A 6 -3.70 -18.21 1.41
C VAL A 6 -5.16 -18.18 0.95
N GLN A 7 -5.95 -19.15 1.39
CA GLN A 7 -7.31 -19.36 0.89
C GLN A 7 -8.21 -18.16 1.19
N ASP A 8 -8.15 -17.63 2.41
CA ASP A 8 -8.97 -16.48 2.84
C ASP A 8 -8.68 -15.23 1.98
N ALA A 9 -7.40 -14.95 1.71
CA ALA A 9 -7.01 -13.86 0.82
C ALA A 9 -7.47 -14.08 -0.63
N VAL A 10 -7.46 -15.33 -1.11
CA VAL A 10 -7.97 -15.67 -2.45
C VAL A 10 -9.48 -15.46 -2.53
N GLU A 11 -10.23 -15.79 -1.49
CA GLU A 11 -11.68 -15.58 -1.44
C GLU A 11 -12.07 -14.10 -1.45
N LYS A 12 -11.21 -13.24 -0.87
CA LYS A 12 -11.41 -11.78 -0.89
C LYS A 12 -11.17 -11.15 -2.26
N VAL A 13 -10.16 -11.61 -3.00
CA VAL A 13 -9.78 -11.04 -4.29
C VAL A 13 -10.50 -11.74 -5.47
N GLY A 14 -10.82 -13.02 -5.32
CA GLY A 14 -11.43 -13.87 -6.35
C GLY A 14 -10.46 -14.40 -7.41
N ASN A 15 -9.30 -13.74 -7.62
CA ASN A 15 -8.27 -14.15 -8.57
C ASN A 15 -6.90 -14.31 -7.89
N ARG A 16 -6.28 -15.48 -8.06
CA ARG A 16 -4.97 -15.81 -7.47
C ARG A 16 -3.83 -14.99 -8.06
N PHE A 17 -3.88 -14.64 -9.34
CA PHE A 17 -2.84 -13.82 -9.97
C PHE A 17 -2.92 -12.37 -9.48
N ASP A 18 -4.13 -11.83 -9.40
CA ASP A 18 -4.35 -10.48 -8.88
C ASP A 18 -3.95 -10.40 -7.41
N LEU A 19 -4.26 -11.43 -6.61
CA LEU A 19 -3.79 -11.53 -5.23
C LEU A 19 -2.26 -11.40 -5.14
N VAL A 20 -1.52 -12.15 -5.95
CA VAL A 20 -0.05 -12.09 -5.97
C VAL A 20 0.44 -10.69 -6.35
N LEU A 21 -0.20 -10.05 -7.34
CA LEU A 21 0.20 -8.73 -7.81
C LEU A 21 -0.07 -7.65 -6.75
N ILE A 22 -1.25 -7.66 -6.13
CA ILE A 22 -1.69 -6.70 -5.10
C ILE A 22 -0.82 -6.87 -3.84
N SER A 23 -0.65 -8.11 -3.37
CA SER A 23 0.16 -8.40 -2.18
C SER A 23 1.64 -8.02 -2.38
N ALA A 24 2.21 -8.30 -3.54
CA ALA A 24 3.59 -7.91 -3.85
C ALA A 24 3.76 -6.38 -3.93
N ARG A 25 2.79 -5.67 -4.53
CA ARG A 25 2.79 -4.19 -4.57
C ARG A 25 2.71 -3.62 -3.16
N ARG A 26 1.79 -4.10 -2.33
CA ARG A 26 1.62 -3.63 -0.95
C ARG A 26 2.86 -3.95 -0.08
N ALA A 27 3.43 -5.14 -0.22
CA ALA A 27 4.65 -5.50 0.49
C ALA A 27 5.84 -4.56 0.15
N ARG A 28 5.96 -4.14 -1.12
CA ARG A 28 6.97 -3.15 -1.54
C ARG A 28 6.73 -1.77 -0.93
N GLN A 29 5.47 -1.33 -0.83
CA GLN A 29 5.14 -0.05 -0.17
C GLN A 29 5.61 -0.05 1.30
N MET A 30 5.45 -1.16 2.00
CA MET A 30 5.94 -1.28 3.38
C MET A 30 7.48 -1.39 3.45
N GLN A 31 8.08 -2.20 2.58
CA GLN A 31 9.52 -2.47 2.65
C GLN A 31 10.40 -1.31 2.14
N THR A 32 9.97 -0.60 1.10
CA THR A 32 10.77 0.45 0.44
C THR A 32 10.09 1.80 0.46
N GLY A 33 8.76 1.83 0.39
CA GLY A 33 7.97 3.07 0.43
C GLY A 33 7.81 3.66 1.83
N GLY A 34 8.30 2.99 2.88
CA GLY A 34 8.20 3.45 4.26
C GLY A 34 6.76 3.59 4.77
N LYS A 35 5.81 2.87 4.15
CA LYS A 35 4.41 2.89 4.57
C LYS A 35 4.20 1.98 5.76
N ASP A 36 3.49 2.48 6.76
CA ASP A 36 3.14 1.67 7.93
C ASP A 36 2.14 0.57 7.58
N SER A 37 2.21 -0.51 8.35
CA SER A 37 1.25 -1.61 8.34
C SER A 37 -0.08 -1.15 8.94
N LEU A 38 -1.20 -1.62 8.37
CA LEU A 38 -2.54 -1.35 8.89
C LEU A 38 -3.00 -2.39 9.93
N VAL A 39 -2.24 -3.48 10.03
CA VAL A 39 -2.44 -4.57 10.98
C VAL A 39 -1.19 -4.73 11.85
N PRO A 40 -1.30 -5.22 13.09
CA PRO A 40 -0.15 -5.37 13.98
C PRO A 40 0.97 -6.25 13.41
N GLU A 41 2.22 -5.79 13.58
CA GLU A 41 3.41 -6.50 13.11
C GLU A 41 3.80 -7.62 14.11
N GLU A 42 3.22 -8.80 13.93
CA GLU A 42 3.50 -9.96 14.79
C GLU A 42 4.80 -10.69 14.39
N ASN A 43 5.91 -9.95 14.21
CA ASN A 43 7.19 -10.43 13.66
C ASN A 43 7.05 -11.12 12.28
N ASP A 44 6.08 -10.67 11.50
CA ASP A 44 5.83 -11.16 10.16
C ASP A 44 6.59 -10.37 9.11
N LYS A 45 6.96 -11.04 8.01
CA LYS A 45 7.55 -10.35 6.86
C LYS A 45 6.47 -9.48 6.18
N PRO A 46 6.85 -8.39 5.49
CA PRO A 46 5.90 -7.51 4.80
C PRO A 46 4.94 -8.24 3.85
N THR A 47 5.38 -9.34 3.23
CA THR A 47 4.53 -10.18 2.37
C THR A 47 3.39 -10.85 3.12
N VAL A 48 3.62 -11.30 4.36
CA VAL A 48 2.60 -11.94 5.20
C VAL A 48 1.65 -10.89 5.77
N ILE A 49 2.19 -9.73 6.18
CA ILE A 49 1.40 -8.58 6.63
C ILE A 49 0.44 -8.12 5.52
N ALA A 50 0.94 -7.97 4.29
CA ALA A 50 0.11 -7.59 3.14
C ALA A 50 -1.06 -8.54 2.90
N LEU A 51 -0.86 -9.86 3.07
CA LEU A 51 -1.93 -10.84 2.93
C LEU A 51 -2.99 -10.69 4.02
N ARG A 52 -2.59 -10.40 5.27
CA ARG A 52 -3.53 -10.14 6.37
C ARG A 52 -4.35 -8.87 6.15
N GLU A 53 -3.71 -7.80 5.66
CA GLU A 53 -4.42 -6.57 5.31
C GLU A 53 -5.47 -6.80 4.20
N ILE A 54 -5.19 -7.69 3.25
CA ILE A 54 -6.15 -8.09 2.20
C ILE A 54 -7.30 -8.93 2.79
N GLU A 55 -7.01 -9.81 3.74
CA GLU A 55 -8.03 -10.65 4.42
C GLU A 55 -9.01 -9.83 5.25
N GLU A 56 -8.50 -8.83 5.95
CA GLU A 56 -9.30 -7.85 6.69
C GLU A 56 -10.03 -6.87 5.75
N GLY A 57 -9.74 -6.88 4.46
CA GLY A 57 -10.34 -5.99 3.45
C GLY A 57 -9.85 -4.55 3.53
N LEU A 58 -8.76 -4.29 4.26
CA LEU A 58 -8.14 -2.98 4.40
C LEU A 58 -7.35 -2.58 3.16
N ILE A 59 -6.84 -3.59 2.43
CA ILE A 59 -6.11 -3.40 1.17
C ILE A 59 -6.83 -4.13 0.05
N THR A 60 -7.17 -3.36 -0.98
CA THR A 60 -7.65 -3.85 -2.28
C THR A 60 -6.93 -3.07 -3.39
N LYS A 61 -7.07 -3.52 -4.64
CA LYS A 61 -6.51 -2.80 -5.79
C LYS A 61 -6.98 -1.33 -5.82
N ASP A 62 -8.27 -1.11 -5.65
CA ASP A 62 -8.86 0.24 -5.70
C ASP A 62 -8.36 1.13 -4.57
N VAL A 63 -8.19 0.58 -3.37
CA VAL A 63 -7.63 1.31 -2.22
C VAL A 63 -6.19 1.72 -2.49
N LEU A 64 -5.38 0.84 -3.07
CA LEU A 64 -3.99 1.17 -3.43
C LEU A 64 -3.95 2.28 -4.49
N ASP A 65 -4.76 2.15 -5.55
CA ASP A 65 -4.81 3.13 -6.64
C ASP A 65 -5.38 4.48 -6.17
N ALA A 66 -6.30 4.49 -5.21
CA ALA A 66 -6.81 5.72 -4.61
C ALA A 66 -5.75 6.41 -3.75
N ARG A 67 -5.04 5.66 -2.89
CA ARG A 67 -3.98 6.21 -2.03
C ARG A 67 -2.83 6.80 -2.83
N GLU A 68 -2.34 6.08 -3.85
CA GLU A 68 -1.25 6.60 -4.69
C GLU A 68 -1.64 7.87 -5.45
N ARG A 69 -2.91 7.98 -5.90
CA ARG A 69 -3.41 9.23 -6.51
C ARG A 69 -3.45 10.38 -5.52
N GLN A 70 -3.90 10.14 -4.28
CA GLN A 70 -3.91 11.15 -3.23
C GLN A 70 -2.49 11.63 -2.91
N GLU A 71 -1.55 10.70 -2.75
CA GLU A 71 -0.15 11.01 -2.46
C GLU A 71 0.50 11.85 -3.57
N GLN A 72 0.22 11.52 -4.83
CA GLN A 72 0.70 12.31 -5.97
C GLN A 72 0.10 13.72 -5.98
N GLN A 73 -1.19 13.86 -5.70
CA GLN A 73 -1.84 15.18 -5.61
C GLN A 73 -1.27 16.02 -4.46
N GLU A 74 -1.00 15.41 -3.30
CA GLU A 74 -0.37 16.07 -2.16
C GLU A 74 1.05 16.53 -2.48
N GLN A 75 1.83 15.69 -3.17
CA GLN A 75 3.18 16.03 -3.64
C GLN A 75 3.15 17.20 -4.63
N GLU A 76 2.29 17.13 -5.65
CA GLU A 76 2.12 18.19 -6.64
C GLU A 76 1.70 19.52 -6.00
N ALA A 77 0.76 19.48 -5.04
CA ALA A 77 0.31 20.66 -4.32
C ALA A 77 1.43 21.27 -3.46
N ALA A 78 2.23 20.44 -2.78
CA ALA A 78 3.37 20.88 -1.99
C ALA A 78 4.48 21.49 -2.86
N GLU A 79 4.77 20.87 -4.01
CA GLU A 79 5.74 21.39 -4.98
C GLU A 79 5.29 22.74 -5.56
N LEU A 80 4.02 22.87 -5.96
CA LEU A 80 3.48 24.12 -6.49
C LEU A 80 3.57 25.25 -5.45
N ALA A 81 3.25 24.96 -4.19
CA ALA A 81 3.36 25.92 -3.09
C ALA A 81 4.82 26.36 -2.87
N ALA A 82 5.77 25.42 -2.91
CA ALA A 82 7.18 25.72 -2.78
C ALA A 82 7.69 26.58 -3.95
N VAL A 83 7.35 26.24 -5.20
CA VAL A 83 7.74 27.01 -6.40
C VAL A 83 7.18 28.43 -6.35
N SER A 84 5.92 28.59 -5.93
CA SER A 84 5.30 29.92 -5.77
C SER A 84 6.02 30.79 -4.74
N SER A 85 6.45 30.21 -3.62
CA SER A 85 7.19 30.94 -2.58
C SER A 85 8.56 31.43 -3.05
N ILE A 86 9.25 30.65 -3.89
CA ILE A 86 10.53 31.02 -4.50
C ILE A 86 10.33 32.17 -5.51
N ALA A 87 9.26 32.12 -6.30
CA ALA A 87 8.94 33.14 -7.29
C ALA A 87 8.59 34.51 -6.67
N HIS A 88 7.95 34.54 -5.50
CA HIS A 88 7.60 35.79 -4.80
C HIS A 88 8.76 36.41 -4.01
N THR A 89 9.81 35.65 -3.71
CA THR A 89 10.97 36.11 -2.93
C THR A 89 12.06 36.75 -3.81
N ARG A 90 11.87 36.77 -5.14
CA ARG A 90 12.83 37.27 -6.14
C ARG A 90 12.28 38.48 -6.89
#